data_AF-A0AA97ADX0-F1
#
_entry.id   AF-A0AA97ADX0-F1
#
_cell.length_a   1.000
_cell.length_b   1.000
_cell.length_c   1.000
_cell.angle_alpha   90.00
_cell.angle_beta   90.00
_cell.angle_gamma   90.00
#
_symmetry.space_group_name_H-M   'P 1'
#
loop_
_entity.id
_entity.type
_entity.pdbx_description
1 polymer ?
#
loop_
_entity_poly.entity_id
_entity_poly.type
_entity_poly.pdbx_seq_one_letter_code
_entity_poly.pdbx_strand_id
1 'polypeptide(L)'
;MDQDMIVLARIKLLSANRRVVRGAEGLWIYRLLTQVEPETYGSKLAYVLVEASASPLLRESPERRLALLDEAVEVAKALDTSNPYRAKMLARALAAREREAAGRAAGPLASESSESSESSVASVASEAVGREPRVASHGESRQLV
;
A
#
# COMPACT_ATOMS: atom_id res chain seq x y z
N MET A 1 1.76 -14.42 33.53
CA MET A 1 1.03 -14.68 32.27
C MET A 1 -0.32 -15.26 32.64
N ASP A 2 -1.41 -14.81 32.02
CA ASP A 2 -2.76 -15.21 32.43
C ASP A 2 -3.11 -16.59 31.85
N GLN A 3 -3.11 -17.60 32.72
CA GLN A 3 -3.38 -18.99 32.36
C GLN A 3 -4.80 -19.18 31.82
N ASP A 4 -5.76 -18.39 32.31
CA ASP A 4 -7.16 -18.48 31.89
C ASP A 4 -7.31 -18.02 30.44
N MET A 5 -6.53 -17.01 30.05
CA MET A 5 -6.50 -16.52 28.67
C MET A 5 -5.92 -17.57 27.71
N ILE A 6 -4.89 -18.30 28.13
CA ILE A 6 -4.31 -19.40 27.33
C ILE A 6 -5.33 -20.51 27.14
N VAL A 7 -6.03 -20.90 28.21
CA VAL A 7 -7.11 -21.89 28.16
C VAL A 7 -8.23 -21.41 27.22
N LEU A 8 -8.65 -20.16 27.33
CA LEU A 8 -9.64 -19.56 26.44
C LEU A 8 -9.21 -19.59 24.97
N ALA A 9 -7.94 -19.27 24.67
CA ALA A 9 -7.41 -19.34 23.32
C ALA A 9 -7.41 -20.77 22.76
N ARG A 10 -7.06 -21.78 23.59
CA ARG A 10 -7.13 -23.19 23.20
C ARG A 10 -8.56 -23.63 22.94
N ILE A 11 -9.50 -23.26 23.82
CA ILE A 11 -10.94 -23.55 23.62
C ILE A 11 -11.42 -22.95 22.32
N LYS A 12 -11.17 -21.66 22.07
CA LYS A 12 -11.57 -20.99 20.82
C LYS A 12 -10.97 -21.65 19.58
N LEU A 13 -9.70 -22.04 19.64
CA LEU A 13 -9.05 -22.76 18.54
C LEU A 13 -9.73 -24.10 18.25
N LEU A 14 -10.08 -24.86 19.29
CA LEU A 14 -10.79 -26.14 19.15
C LEU A 14 -12.21 -25.93 18.63
N SER A 15 -12.94 -24.95 19.16
CA SER A 15 -14.31 -24.62 18.76
C SER A 15 -14.41 -24.14 17.31
N ALA A 16 -13.39 -23.47 16.78
CA ALA A 16 -13.39 -23.01 15.40
C ALA A 16 -13.43 -24.16 14.37
N ASN A 17 -13.07 -25.38 14.77
CA ASN A 17 -13.04 -26.61 13.95
C ASN A 17 -12.41 -26.40 12.56
N ARG A 18 -11.37 -25.57 12.49
CA ARG A 18 -10.65 -25.23 11.26
C ARG A 18 -9.15 -25.33 11.52
N ARG A 19 -8.42 -25.71 10.48
CA ARG A 19 -6.96 -25.92 10.57
C ARG A 19 -6.19 -24.65 10.95
N VAL A 20 -6.68 -23.47 10.53
CA VAL A 20 -6.13 -22.15 10.86
C VAL A 20 -7.27 -21.16 11.06
N VAL A 21 -7.29 -20.49 12.22
CA VAL A 21 -8.22 -19.38 12.50
C VAL A 21 -7.63 -18.09 11.92
N ARG A 22 -8.41 -17.34 11.14
CA ARG A 22 -7.95 -16.12 10.45
C ARG A 22 -8.56 -14.87 11.07
N GLY A 23 -8.09 -13.71 10.63
CA GLY A 23 -8.59 -12.41 11.08
C GLY A 23 -8.14 -12.04 12.49
N ALA A 24 -8.82 -11.07 13.09
CA ALA A 24 -8.44 -10.51 14.39
C ALA A 24 -8.43 -11.56 15.51
N GLU A 25 -9.41 -12.47 15.51
CA GLU A 25 -9.48 -13.56 16.49
C GLU A 25 -8.30 -14.53 16.32
N GLY A 26 -7.97 -14.92 15.09
CA GLY A 26 -6.82 -15.78 14.81
C GLY A 26 -5.49 -15.16 15.29
N LEU A 27 -5.31 -13.86 15.05
CA LEU A 27 -4.13 -13.13 15.55
C LEU A 27 -4.04 -13.14 17.07
N TRP A 28 -5.15 -12.86 17.76
CA TRP A 28 -5.19 -12.88 19.22
C TRP A 28 -4.88 -14.29 19.78
N ILE A 29 -5.52 -15.32 19.24
CA ILE A 29 -5.30 -16.73 19.63
C ILE A 29 -3.82 -17.10 19.45
N TYR A 30 -3.29 -16.90 18.25
CA TYR A 30 -1.93 -17.38 17.97
C TYR A 30 -0.86 -16.57 18.67
N ARG A 31 -1.01 -15.24 18.84
CA ARG A 31 -0.07 -14.46 19.67
C ARG A 31 0.00 -14.95 21.10
N LEU A 32 -1.13 -15.39 21.66
CA LEU A 32 -1.14 -15.93 23.02
C LEU A 32 -0.54 -17.33 23.09
N LEU A 33 -0.86 -18.19 22.14
CA LEU A 33 -0.36 -19.56 22.11
C LEU A 33 1.14 -19.66 21.77
N THR A 34 1.67 -18.75 20.93
CA THR A 34 3.10 -18.72 20.59
C THR A 34 3.98 -18.35 21.79
N GLN A 35 3.44 -17.66 22.80
CA GLN A 35 4.19 -17.36 24.02
C GLN A 35 4.43 -18.59 24.91
N VAL A 36 3.58 -19.61 24.83
CA VAL A 36 3.75 -20.87 25.57
C VAL A 36 4.38 -21.98 24.73
N GLU A 37 4.02 -22.06 23.45
CA GLU A 37 4.46 -23.12 22.54
C GLU A 37 4.84 -22.49 21.18
N PRO A 38 5.97 -21.78 21.11
CA PRO A 38 6.38 -21.03 19.93
C PRO A 38 6.58 -21.92 18.70
N GLU A 39 7.15 -23.12 18.89
CA GLU A 39 7.39 -24.06 17.79
C GLU A 39 6.12 -24.63 17.17
N THR A 40 5.09 -24.86 17.99
CA THR A 40 3.82 -25.43 17.56
C THR A 40 2.97 -24.41 16.81
N TYR A 41 2.94 -23.16 17.30
CA TYR A 41 2.00 -22.14 16.81
C TYR A 41 2.64 -21.02 16.00
N GLY A 42 3.96 -20.80 16.10
CA GLY A 42 4.64 -19.69 15.44
C GLY A 42 4.52 -19.73 13.91
N SER A 43 4.58 -20.92 13.29
CA SER A 43 4.36 -21.05 11.84
C SER A 43 2.94 -20.64 11.41
N LYS A 44 1.92 -20.90 12.25
CA LYS A 44 0.54 -20.47 12.02
C LYS A 44 0.38 -18.97 12.28
N LEU A 45 1.02 -18.44 13.32
CA LEU A 45 1.03 -17.01 13.61
C LEU A 45 1.62 -16.21 12.44
N ALA A 46 2.80 -16.60 11.95
CA ALA A 46 3.44 -15.96 10.80
C ALA A 46 2.52 -16.00 9.56
N TYR A 47 1.86 -17.12 9.31
CA TYR A 47 0.89 -17.22 8.21
C TYR A 47 -0.29 -16.25 8.38
N VAL A 48 -0.91 -16.20 9.56
CA VAL A 48 -2.08 -15.33 9.80
C VAL A 48 -1.70 -13.86 9.76
N LEU A 49 -0.50 -13.47 10.23
CA LEU A 49 0.01 -12.11 10.12
C LEU A 49 0.15 -11.66 8.65
N VAL A 50 0.71 -12.53 7.79
CA VAL A 50 0.80 -12.27 6.35
C VAL A 50 -0.58 -12.17 5.69
N GLU A 51 -1.53 -13.04 6.04
CA GLU A 51 -2.89 -12.95 5.49
C GLU A 51 -3.62 -11.70 5.99
N ALA A 52 -3.42 -11.32 7.26
CA ALA A 52 -4.03 -10.13 7.84
C ALA A 52 -3.51 -8.85 7.20
N SER A 53 -2.22 -8.76 6.87
CA SER A 53 -1.65 -7.60 6.16
C SER A 53 -2.18 -7.46 4.73
N ALA A 54 -2.66 -8.54 4.11
CA ALA A 54 -3.31 -8.51 2.80
C ALA A 54 -4.82 -8.16 2.88
N SER A 55 -5.38 -7.97 4.08
CA SER A 55 -6.79 -7.67 4.26
C SER A 55 -7.17 -6.32 3.63
N PRO A 56 -8.30 -6.24 2.90
CA PRO A 56 -8.82 -4.97 2.38
C PRO A 56 -9.04 -3.90 3.45
N LEU A 57 -9.30 -4.31 4.70
CA LEU A 57 -9.53 -3.42 5.84
C LEU A 57 -8.30 -2.58 6.21
N LEU A 58 -7.10 -2.98 5.77
CA LEU A 58 -5.85 -2.26 6.05
C LEU A 58 -5.32 -1.49 4.83
N ARG A 59 -6.07 -1.43 3.73
CA ARG A 59 -5.64 -0.70 2.51
C ARG A 59 -5.26 0.76 2.80
N GLU A 60 -6.00 1.40 3.68
CA GLU A 60 -5.80 2.80 4.06
C GLU A 60 -4.67 3.00 5.09
N SER A 61 -4.03 1.92 5.54
CA SER A 61 -3.00 1.97 6.58
C SER A 61 -1.78 1.11 6.19
N PRO A 62 -0.98 1.55 5.19
CA PRO A 62 0.23 0.83 4.77
C PRO A 62 1.22 0.61 5.92
N GLU A 63 1.30 1.54 6.88
CA GLU A 63 2.13 1.39 8.07
C GLU A 63 1.71 0.20 8.94
N ARG A 64 0.40 0.01 9.14
CA ARG A 64 -0.12 -1.15 9.88
C ARG A 64 0.15 -2.46 9.14
N ARG A 65 0.09 -2.44 7.81
CA ARG A 65 0.41 -3.60 6.97
C ARG A 65 1.88 -3.98 7.11
N LEU A 66 2.78 -3.00 7.06
CA LEU A 66 4.21 -3.22 7.29
C LEU A 66 4.48 -3.75 8.70
N ALA A 67 3.87 -3.18 9.74
CA ALA A 67 4.05 -3.65 11.12
C ALA A 67 3.66 -5.13 11.30
N LEU A 68 2.54 -5.57 10.68
CA LEU A 68 2.15 -6.98 10.69
C LEU A 68 3.15 -7.86 9.94
N LEU A 69 3.72 -7.36 8.85
CA LEU A 69 4.72 -8.09 8.06
C LEU A 69 6.07 -8.17 8.78
N ASP A 70 6.48 -7.12 9.47
CA ASP A 70 7.66 -7.10 10.34
C ASP A 70 7.51 -8.14 11.46
N GLU A 71 6.36 -8.16 12.14
CA GLU A 71 6.07 -9.19 13.15
C GLU A 71 6.10 -10.60 12.55
N ALA A 72 5.54 -10.80 11.35
CA ALA A 72 5.57 -12.10 10.68
C ALA A 72 7.00 -12.59 10.39
N VAL A 73 7.88 -11.68 9.98
CA VAL A 73 9.30 -11.97 9.75
C VAL A 73 9.98 -12.36 11.07
N GLU A 74 9.76 -11.62 12.14
CA GLU A 74 10.38 -11.90 13.43
C GLU A 74 9.90 -13.23 14.02
N VAL A 75 8.59 -13.52 13.94
CA VAL A 75 8.04 -14.82 14.34
C VAL A 75 8.66 -15.95 13.52
N ALA A 76 8.79 -15.79 12.21
CA ALA A 76 9.39 -16.82 11.36
C ALA A 76 10.89 -17.01 11.63
N LYS A 77 11.63 -15.95 11.98
CA LYS A 77 13.04 -16.04 12.37
C LYS A 77 13.24 -16.71 13.73
N ALA A 78 12.28 -16.54 14.65
CA ALA A 78 12.34 -17.09 16.00
C ALA A 78 12.09 -18.60 16.06
N LEU A 79 11.41 -19.18 15.07
CA LEU A 79 11.22 -20.64 14.95
C LEU A 79 12.57 -21.36 14.87
N ASP A 80 12.68 -22.57 15.41
CA ASP A 80 13.92 -23.34 15.31
C ASP A 80 14.31 -23.66 13.85
N THR A 81 15.61 -23.85 13.59
CA THR A 81 16.13 -24.22 12.26
C THR A 81 15.64 -25.60 11.77
N SER A 82 15.31 -26.50 12.69
CA SER A 82 14.70 -27.80 12.39
C SER A 82 13.22 -27.70 12.01
N ASN A 83 12.58 -26.54 12.23
CA ASN A 83 11.18 -26.37 11.92
C ASN A 83 10.96 -26.39 10.40
N PRO A 84 10.21 -27.37 9.85
CA PRO A 84 10.07 -27.54 8.40
C PRO A 84 9.35 -26.37 7.71
N TYR A 85 8.63 -25.54 8.47
CA TYR A 85 7.90 -24.41 7.95
C TYR A 85 8.66 -23.09 8.03
N ARG A 86 9.78 -23.03 8.78
CA ARG A 86 10.56 -21.80 9.01
C ARG A 86 10.93 -21.12 7.69
N ALA A 87 11.64 -21.81 6.82
CA ALA A 87 12.13 -21.24 5.55
C ALA A 87 10.98 -20.74 4.68
N LYS A 88 9.91 -21.53 4.56
CA LYS A 88 8.72 -21.19 3.77
C LYS A 88 8.01 -19.94 4.32
N MET A 89 7.83 -19.84 5.63
CA MET A 89 7.16 -18.70 6.26
C MET A 89 8.02 -17.45 6.20
N LEU A 90 9.32 -17.56 6.43
CA LEU A 90 10.25 -16.44 6.31
C LEU A 90 10.27 -15.86 4.89
N ALA A 91 10.41 -16.72 3.88
CA ALA A 91 10.38 -16.30 2.47
C ALA A 91 9.05 -15.61 2.11
N ARG A 92 7.92 -16.16 2.57
CA ARG A 92 6.60 -15.57 2.34
C ARG A 92 6.47 -14.19 2.98
N ALA A 93 6.91 -14.04 4.24
CA ALA A 93 6.82 -12.79 4.97
C ALA A 93 7.71 -11.70 4.36
N LEU A 94 8.95 -12.03 3.99
CA LEU A 94 9.87 -11.11 3.33
C LEU A 94 9.35 -10.64 1.97
N ALA A 95 8.89 -11.57 1.11
CA ALA A 95 8.34 -11.21 -0.19
C ALA A 95 7.11 -10.30 -0.09
N ALA A 96 6.26 -10.51 0.91
CA ALA A 96 5.10 -9.64 1.17
C ALA A 96 5.52 -8.26 1.67
N ARG A 97 6.53 -8.20 2.55
CA ARG A 97 7.11 -6.95 3.07
C ARG A 97 7.77 -6.12 1.98
N GLU A 98 8.58 -6.74 1.12
CA GLU A 98 9.25 -6.08 0.00
C GLU A 98 8.23 -5.47 -0.97
N ARG A 99 7.17 -6.23 -1.31
CA ARG A 99 6.08 -5.70 -2.15
C ARG A 99 5.43 -4.48 -1.54
N GLU A 100 5.22 -4.48 -0.23
CA GLU A 100 4.60 -3.36 0.46
C GLU A 100 5.51 -2.13 0.54
N ALA A 101 6.78 -2.34 0.83
CA ALA A 101 7.77 -1.27 0.85
C ALA A 101 7.97 -0.66 -0.54
N ALA A 102 8.00 -1.48 -1.60
CA ALA A 102 8.07 -1.02 -2.98
C ALA A 102 6.80 -0.25 -3.40
N GLY A 103 5.62 -0.73 -3.00
CA GLY A 103 4.35 -0.02 -3.23
C GLY A 103 4.31 1.36 -2.57
N ARG A 104 4.92 1.52 -1.39
CA ARG A 104 5.09 2.83 -0.73
C ARG A 104 6.13 3.70 -1.44
N ALA A 105 7.27 3.15 -1.86
CA ALA A 105 8.30 3.94 -2.55
C ALA A 105 7.79 4.49 -3.90
N ALA A 106 6.81 3.83 -4.51
CA ALA A 106 6.20 4.24 -5.77
C ALA A 106 5.10 5.32 -5.66
N GLY A 107 4.70 5.77 -4.45
CA GLY A 107 3.78 6.90 -4.27
C GLY A 107 4.22 7.76 -3.08
N PRO A 108 4.41 9.10 -3.21
CA PRO A 108 3.54 10.06 -3.88
C PRO A 108 4.23 11.04 -4.87
N LEU A 109 5.33 10.66 -5.55
CA LEU A 109 6.06 11.60 -6.45
C LEU A 109 5.47 11.77 -7.86
N ALA A 110 4.22 11.39 -8.11
CA ALA A 110 3.58 11.50 -9.43
C ALA A 110 2.45 12.53 -9.47
N SER A 111 2.53 13.61 -8.69
CA SER A 111 1.53 14.67 -8.69
C SER A 111 2.14 16.02 -8.34
N GLU A 112 3.20 16.44 -9.03
CA GLU A 112 3.67 17.84 -9.00
C GLU A 112 4.65 18.08 -10.16
N SER A 113 4.11 18.38 -11.34
CA SER A 113 4.68 19.25 -12.40
C SER A 113 3.94 19.04 -13.74
N SER A 114 2.65 19.35 -13.74
CA SER A 114 1.93 19.77 -14.95
C SER A 114 1.18 21.06 -14.64
N GLU A 115 1.92 22.12 -14.37
CA GLU A 115 1.51 23.44 -14.86
C GLU A 115 2.35 23.72 -16.11
N SER A 116 1.82 23.24 -17.24
CA SER A 116 2.05 23.91 -18.50
C SER A 116 1.49 25.32 -18.39
N SER A 117 2.36 26.31 -18.42
CA SER A 117 2.02 27.60 -19.02
C SER A 117 3.19 27.96 -19.92
N GLU A 118 2.99 27.62 -21.19
CA GLU A 118 3.75 28.17 -22.29
C GLU A 118 3.72 29.71 -22.20
N SER A 119 4.92 30.28 -22.27
CA SER A 119 5.27 31.38 -23.17
C SER A 119 4.21 32.49 -23.36
N SER A 120 4.44 33.63 -22.71
CA SER A 120 4.21 34.91 -23.37
C SER A 120 5.30 35.90 -23.01
N VAL A 121 6.17 36.05 -24.00
CA VAL A 121 7.16 37.10 -24.17
C VAL A 121 6.56 38.48 -23.90
N ALA A 122 7.18 39.22 -22.99
CA ALA A 122 6.94 40.65 -22.85
C ALA A 122 8.26 41.35 -22.50
N SER A 123 8.52 42.44 -23.23
CA SER A 123 9.58 43.45 -23.03
C SER A 123 10.81 43.33 -23.92
N VAL A 124 10.71 43.86 -25.15
CA VAL A 124 11.63 44.92 -25.61
C VAL A 124 10.82 45.97 -26.38
N ALA A 125 11.08 47.22 -26.05
CA ALA A 125 10.46 48.44 -26.53
C ALA A 125 10.64 48.68 -28.04
N SER A 126 9.66 49.34 -28.67
CA SER A 126 9.91 50.49 -29.56
C SER A 126 8.60 51.22 -29.90
N GLU A 127 8.57 52.43 -29.38
CA GLU A 127 7.86 53.62 -29.82
C GLU A 127 7.99 53.86 -31.33
N ALA A 128 6.89 54.21 -32.01
CA ALA A 128 6.81 55.28 -33.02
C ALA A 128 5.50 55.24 -33.84
N VAL A 129 4.75 56.36 -33.77
CA VAL A 129 4.18 57.10 -34.91
C VAL A 129 3.25 56.31 -35.85
N GLY A 130 1.93 56.45 -35.84
CA GLY A 130 1.18 57.71 -35.87
C GLY A 130 1.13 58.30 -37.28
N ARG A 131 0.32 57.73 -38.20
CA ARG A 131 -0.47 58.46 -39.22
C ARG A 131 -1.18 57.54 -40.23
N GLU A 132 -2.50 57.59 -40.21
CA GLU A 132 -3.39 57.55 -41.39
C GLU A 132 -2.90 58.53 -42.49
N PRO A 133 -3.34 58.49 -43.79
CA PRO A 133 -4.71 58.15 -44.21
C PRO A 133 -4.94 57.60 -45.66
N ARG A 134 -6.22 57.28 -45.95
CA ARG A 134 -6.94 57.39 -47.26
C ARG A 134 -6.40 56.51 -48.43
N VAL A 135 -7.20 55.97 -49.34
CA VAL A 135 -8.42 56.48 -49.99
C VAL A 135 -9.25 55.32 -50.56
N ALA A 136 -10.53 55.61 -50.76
CA ALA A 136 -11.57 54.88 -51.47
C ALA A 136 -11.17 54.29 -52.83
N SER A 137 -11.86 53.23 -53.26
CA SER A 137 -12.82 53.29 -54.39
C SER A 137 -13.34 51.93 -54.85
N HIS A 138 -14.67 51.87 -55.01
CA HIS A 138 -15.43 51.34 -56.16
C HIS A 138 -15.44 49.85 -56.53
N GLY A 139 -16.63 49.42 -56.99
CA GLY A 139 -16.85 48.24 -57.83
C GLY A 139 -17.76 47.20 -57.19
N GLU A 140 -19.05 47.43 -57.02
CA GLU A 140 -20.09 47.32 -58.06
C GLU A 140 -20.36 45.88 -58.57
N SER A 141 -21.63 45.51 -58.50
CA SER A 141 -22.38 44.78 -59.53
C SER A 141 -22.43 43.23 -59.55
N ARG A 142 -23.70 42.78 -59.52
CA ARG A 142 -24.33 41.68 -60.30
C ARG A 142 -24.11 40.24 -59.81
N GLN A 143 -25.06 39.31 -59.90
CA GLN A 143 -26.50 39.25 -60.23
C GLN A 143 -26.94 37.79 -59.97
N LEU A 144 -28.24 37.58 -59.73
CA LEU A 144 -29.13 36.51 -60.24
C LEU A 144 -28.48 35.15 -60.59
N VAL A 145 -28.97 34.01 -60.11
CA VAL A 145 -30.31 33.44 -60.34
C VAL A 145 -30.74 32.58 -59.15
#